data_AF-A0A8H4QM50-F1
#
_entry.id   AF-A0A8H4QM50-F1
#
_cell.length_a   1.000
_cell.length_b   1.000
_cell.length_c   1.000
_cell.angle_alpha   90.00
_cell.angle_beta   90.00
_cell.angle_gamma   90.00
#
_symmetry.space_group_name_H-M   'P 1'
#
loop_
_entity.id
_entity.type
_entity.pdbx_description
1 polymer ?
#
loop_
_entity_poly.entity_id
_entity_poly.type
_entity_poly.pdbx_seq_one_letter_code
_entity_poly.pdbx_strand_id
1 'polypeptide(L)'
;MSDFLTRSSSATSSNDMNARKEAMMNSVRQELALANAQELMNKASERCFSKCVTKPGDSLSSSEQVCLVHAFLSTANDSQVDVSFQMP
;
A
#
# COMPACT_ATOMS: atom_id res chain seq x y z
N MET A 1 10.86 -24.77 26.25
CA MET A 1 10.90 -23.99 27.50
C MET A 1 9.76 -22.96 27.47
N SER A 2 8.49 -23.41 27.45
CA SER A 2 7.35 -22.49 27.22
C SER A 2 6.08 -22.85 28.00
N ASP A 3 6.07 -23.97 28.75
CA ASP A 3 4.84 -24.55 29.29
C ASP A 3 4.55 -24.19 30.76
N PHE A 4 5.37 -23.33 31.37
CA PHE A 4 5.23 -22.95 32.79
C PHE A 4 4.30 -21.74 33.04
N LEU A 5 3.86 -21.03 31.98
CA LEU A 5 3.09 -19.78 32.13
C LEU A 5 1.57 -19.92 31.94
N THR A 6 1.04 -21.10 31.57
CA THR A 6 -0.40 -21.27 31.26
C THR A 6 -1.27 -21.60 32.48
N ARG A 7 -0.70 -21.87 33.65
CA ARG A 7 -1.49 -22.37 34.81
C ARG A 7 -2.06 -21.29 35.76
N SER A 8 -1.89 -19.98 35.47
CA SER A 8 -2.27 -18.94 36.46
C SER A 8 -3.20 -17.82 35.98
N SER A 9 -3.93 -17.92 34.88
CA SER A 9 -4.84 -16.82 34.51
C SER A 9 -6.18 -17.25 33.92
N SER A 10 -6.98 -17.89 34.76
CA SER A 10 -8.44 -17.95 34.61
C SER A 10 -9.13 -16.60 34.95
N ALA A 11 -8.61 -15.45 34.48
CA ALA A 11 -9.21 -14.14 34.77
C ALA A 11 -8.93 -12.98 33.76
N THR A 12 -8.60 -13.24 32.49
CA THR A 12 -8.57 -12.17 31.45
C THR A 12 -9.23 -12.63 30.14
N SER A 13 -10.54 -12.86 30.21
CA SER A 13 -11.35 -13.55 29.20
C SER A 13 -11.95 -12.67 28.08
N SER A 14 -11.37 -11.51 27.75
CA SER A 14 -11.88 -10.69 26.63
C SER A 14 -10.90 -9.61 26.16
N ASN A 15 -10.18 -8.98 27.10
CA ASN A 15 -9.21 -7.93 26.76
C ASN A 15 -7.98 -8.43 25.98
N ASP A 16 -7.46 -9.64 26.28
CA ASP A 16 -6.31 -10.22 25.58
C ASP A 16 -6.61 -10.56 24.10
N MET A 17 -7.85 -10.99 23.80
CA MET A 17 -8.26 -11.27 22.41
C MET A 17 -8.38 -9.99 21.59
N ASN A 18 -8.85 -8.90 22.20
CA ASN A 18 -8.90 -7.59 21.57
C ASN A 18 -7.49 -7.04 21.30
N ALA A 19 -6.56 -7.20 22.26
CA ALA A 19 -5.17 -6.79 22.11
C ALA A 19 -4.43 -7.56 20.99
N ARG A 20 -4.66 -8.88 20.88
CA ARG A 20 -4.10 -9.69 19.78
C ARG A 20 -4.70 -9.31 18.42
N LYS A 21 -6.00 -9.02 18.36
CA LYS A 21 -6.68 -8.55 17.15
C LYS A 21 -6.13 -7.19 16.69
N GLU A 22 -5.91 -6.25 17.61
CA GLU A 22 -5.31 -4.95 17.30
C GLU A 22 -3.87 -5.09 16.78
N ALA A 23 -3.06 -5.94 17.41
CA ALA A 23 -1.71 -6.24 16.93
C ALA A 23 -1.72 -6.82 15.51
N MET A 24 -2.61 -7.78 15.22
CA MET A 24 -2.77 -8.37 13.89
C MET A 24 -3.26 -7.35 12.85
N MET A 25 -4.24 -6.51 13.22
CA MET A 25 -4.73 -5.45 12.33
C MET A 25 -3.64 -4.42 12.01
N ASN A 26 -2.75 -4.11 12.95
CA ASN A 26 -1.63 -3.22 12.70
C ASN A 26 -0.63 -3.83 11.70
N SER A 27 -0.38 -5.14 11.79
CA SER A 27 0.44 -5.85 10.80
C SER A 27 -0.18 -5.79 9.40
N VAL A 28 -1.49 -6.05 9.30
CA VAL A 28 -2.23 -6.03 8.01
C VAL A 28 -2.25 -4.62 7.40
N ARG A 29 -2.43 -3.57 8.22
CA ARG A 29 -2.39 -2.17 7.73
C ARG A 29 -1.05 -1.81 7.10
N GLN A 30 0.05 -2.30 7.65
CA GLN A 30 1.37 -2.02 7.13
C GLN A 30 1.62 -2.74 5.80
N GLU A 31 1.14 -3.98 5.69
CA GLU A 31 1.20 -4.75 4.45
C GLU A 31 0.29 -4.14 3.37
N LEU A 32 -0.87 -3.61 3.77
CA LEU A 32 -1.80 -2.90 2.90
C LEU A 32 -1.20 -1.59 2.36
N ALA A 33 -0.47 -0.84 3.19
CA ALA A 33 0.21 0.38 2.75
C ALA A 33 1.26 0.10 1.65
N LEU A 34 1.99 -1.01 1.76
CA LEU A 34 2.92 -1.46 0.72
C LEU A 34 2.19 -1.86 -0.56
N ALA A 35 1.12 -2.64 -0.44
CA ALA A 35 0.31 -3.06 -1.60
C ALA A 35 -0.32 -1.86 -2.34
N ASN A 36 -0.85 -0.89 -1.60
CA ASN A 36 -1.44 0.34 -2.15
C ASN A 36 -0.41 1.20 -2.89
N ALA A 37 0.80 1.33 -2.34
CA ALA A 37 1.90 2.03 -3.02
C ALA A 37 2.28 1.32 -4.33
N GLN A 38 2.28 -0.01 -4.31
CA GLN A 38 2.61 -0.81 -5.49
C GLN A 38 1.54 -0.70 -6.58
N GLU A 39 0.26 -0.68 -6.20
CA GLU A 39 -0.84 -0.43 -7.14
C GLU A 39 -0.80 0.99 -7.71
N LEU A 40 -0.53 2.00 -6.88
CA LEU A 40 -0.34 3.38 -7.33
C LEU A 40 0.79 3.47 -8.35
N MET A 41 1.94 2.83 -8.10
CA MET A 41 3.07 2.82 -9.03
C MET A 41 2.70 2.19 -10.37
N ASN A 42 1.94 1.09 -10.36
CA ASN A 42 1.48 0.43 -11.59
C ASN A 42 0.48 1.31 -12.36
N LYS A 43 -0.54 1.85 -11.68
CA LYS A 43 -1.54 2.74 -12.29
C LYS A 43 -0.93 4.06 -12.77
N ALA A 44 -0.05 4.66 -11.98
CA ALA A 44 0.68 5.86 -12.36
C ALA A 44 1.53 5.58 -13.59
N SER A 45 2.26 4.46 -13.63
CA SER A 45 3.02 4.07 -14.82
C SER A 45 2.14 4.00 -16.07
N GLU A 46 1.05 3.23 -16.06
CA GLU A 46 0.15 3.11 -17.22
C GLU A 46 -0.45 4.46 -17.65
N ARG A 47 -0.90 5.27 -16.69
CA ARG A 47 -1.47 6.61 -16.94
C ARG A 47 -0.42 7.56 -17.51
N CYS A 48 0.77 7.60 -16.92
CA CYS A 48 1.86 8.48 -17.31
C CYS A 48 2.41 8.08 -18.68
N PHE A 49 2.64 6.79 -18.94
CA PHE A 49 3.07 6.30 -20.24
C PHE A 49 2.03 6.58 -21.32
N SER A 50 0.75 6.32 -21.08
CA SER A 50 -0.32 6.60 -22.06
C SER A 50 -0.50 8.10 -22.35
N LYS A 51 -0.18 8.97 -21.37
CA LYS A 51 -0.29 10.43 -21.52
C LYS A 51 0.93 11.06 -22.15
N CYS A 52 2.12 10.58 -21.81
CA CYS A 52 3.38 11.21 -22.17
C CYS A 52 4.04 10.57 -23.39
N VAL A 53 3.88 9.26 -23.61
CA VAL A 53 4.52 8.55 -24.71
C VAL A 53 3.55 8.40 -25.88
N THR A 54 3.73 9.23 -26.91
CA THR A 54 2.88 9.25 -28.12
C THR A 54 3.42 8.38 -29.26
N LYS A 55 4.71 8.07 -29.24
CA LYS A 55 5.35 7.09 -30.10
C LYS A 55 6.18 6.14 -29.22
N PRO A 56 5.78 4.87 -29.05
CA PRO A 56 6.62 3.90 -28.38
C PRO A 56 7.88 3.71 -29.23
N GLY A 57 9.04 4.03 -28.66
CA GLY A 57 10.35 3.78 -29.24
C GLY A 57 11.33 3.41 -28.14
N ASP A 58 12.49 2.88 -28.51
CA ASP A 58 13.52 2.45 -27.55
C ASP A 58 14.17 3.61 -26.77
N SER A 59 13.81 4.85 -27.07
CA SER A 59 14.39 6.05 -26.47
C SER A 59 13.31 7.05 -26.13
N LEU A 60 13.21 7.40 -24.84
CA LEU A 60 12.39 8.52 -24.39
C LEU A 60 13.06 9.82 -24.82
N SER A 61 12.32 10.68 -25.52
CA SER A 61 12.77 12.05 -25.79
C SER A 61 12.84 12.87 -24.50
N SER A 62 13.63 13.95 -24.50
CA SER A 62 13.74 14.83 -23.33
C SER A 62 12.37 15.39 -22.88
N SER A 63 11.47 15.67 -23.83
CA SER A 63 10.08 16.07 -23.56
C SER A 63 9.27 14.98 -22.85
N GLU A 64 9.46 13.71 -23.21
CA GLU A 64 8.75 12.58 -22.59
C GLU A 64 9.27 12.30 -21.18
N GLN A 65 10.59 12.40 -20.96
CA GLN A 65 11.15 12.27 -19.62
C GLN A 65 10.59 13.33 -18.66
N VAL A 66 10.55 14.60 -19.09
CA VAL A 66 9.99 15.70 -18.27
C VAL A 66 8.50 15.48 -18.01
N CYS A 67 7.74 15.03 -19.02
CA CYS A 67 6.32 14.72 -18.86
C CYS A 67 6.08 13.59 -17.85
N LEU A 68 6.84 12.50 -17.93
CA LEU A 68 6.74 11.37 -17.00
C LEU A 68 7.00 11.83 -15.56
N VAL A 69 8.08 12.59 -15.33
CA VAL A 69 8.42 13.13 -14.01
C VAL A 69 7.27 13.96 -13.44
N HIS A 70 6.70 14.86 -14.25
CA HIS A 70 5.59 15.71 -13.83
C HIS A 70 4.30 14.91 -13.56
N ALA A 71 4.03 13.90 -14.38
CA ALA A 71 2.85 13.06 -14.24
C ALA A 71 2.90 12.21 -12.96
N PHE A 72 4.07 11.65 -12.62
CA PHE A 72 4.28 10.93 -11.36
C PHE A 72 4.10 11.81 -10.12
N LEU A 73 4.65 13.03 -10.15
CA LEU A 73 4.49 14.02 -9.06
C LEU A 73 3.01 14.42 -8.88
N SER A 74 2.26 14.48 -9.97
CA SER A 74 0.83 14.80 -9.93
C SER A 74 -0.01 13.64 -9.37
N THR A 75 0.32 12.39 -9.72
CA THR A 75 -0.37 11.20 -9.18
C THR A 75 -0.12 10.96 -7.70
N ALA A 76 1.03 11.40 -7.17
CA ALA A 76 1.30 11.34 -5.73
C ALA A 76 0.42 12.31 -4.91
N ASN A 77 -0.10 13.36 -5.55
CA ASN A 77 -1.00 14.34 -4.92
C ASN A 77 -2.47 13.90 -4.94
N ASP A 78 -2.81 12.94 -5.80
CA ASP A 78 -4.13 12.29 -5.84
C ASP A 78 -4.23 11.32 -4.65
N SER A 79 -4.41 11.88 -3.44
CA SER A 79 -4.59 11.16 -2.16
C SER A 79 -5.86 10.30 -2.08
N GLN A 80 -6.43 9.90 -3.22
CA GLN A 80 -7.57 8.99 -3.34
C GLN A 80 -7.11 7.61 -3.84
N VAL A 81 -5.91 7.18 -3.44
CA VAL A 81 -5.55 5.76 -3.55
C VAL A 81 -6.46 5.00 -2.60
N ASP A 82 -7.59 4.62 -3.17
CA ASP A 82 -8.55 3.62 -2.79
C ASP A 82 -8.16 2.75 -1.58
N VAL A 83 -8.24 3.33 -0.38
CA VAL A 83 -8.25 2.56 0.88
C VAL A 83 -9.64 1.91 1.07
N SER A 84 -10.58 2.11 0.14
CA SER A 84 -11.98 1.70 0.28
C SER A 84 -12.30 0.36 -0.38
N PHE A 85 -11.49 -0.14 -1.34
CA PHE A 85 -11.89 -1.31 -2.12
C PHE A 85 -11.49 -2.67 -1.54
N GLN A 86 -10.71 -2.74 -0.47
CA GLN A 86 -10.36 -4.04 0.11
C GLN A 86 -10.38 -4.07 1.63
N MET A 87 -11.59 -3.96 2.18
CA MET A 87 -11.88 -4.52 3.49
C MET A 87 -13.23 -5.26 3.41
N PRO A 88 -13.27 -6.61 3.41
CA PRO A 88 -14.41 -7.31 3.98
C PRO A 88 -14.45 -7.14 5.50
#